data_AF-A0A178UUM3-F1
#
_entry.id   AF-A0A178UUM3-F1
#
_cell.length_a   1.000
_cell.length_b   1.000
_cell.length_c   1.000
_cell.angle_alpha   90.00
_cell.angle_beta   90.00
_cell.angle_gamma   90.00
#
_symmetry.space_group_name_H-M   'P 1'
#
loop_
_entity.id
_entity.type
_entity.pdbx_description
1 polymer ?
#
loop_
_entity_poly.entity_id
_entity_poly.type
_entity_poly.pdbx_seq_one_letter_code
_entity_poly.pdbx_strand_id
1 'polypeptide(L)'
;MAEDPSFLPKDGFVLKLPKKSSLVLRMVVLLFVMVCAVYICSICLKQIGVSPNYGFLNVEVFERPCPEPNIEPWDIPFVHYPKPKTYNRDECSCHPVRYFAILSMQRSGSGWFETLLNNHTNISSNGEIFSVKDRRANVSTIFETLDKVYNLDWLSSASKNECTSAVGFKWMLNQGLMKHHEEIVEYFKTRGVSAIFLFRKNLLRRMISVLANSYDRDAKLLNGTHKSHTHSAKEAEILAGYKPMINTTLLINELRQIQEMTLKALAYFNTTRHILVYYEDVVKNLTRLDDVQEFLKVPKRKLKSRQVKIHGGSLSKHVQNWEEVMTTLKGTNFENFLHQEF
;
A
#
# COMPACT_ATOMS: atom_id res chain seq x y z
N MET A 1 11.36 14.88 102.73
CA MET A 1 12.79 14.56 102.54
C MET A 1 12.95 14.26 101.05
N ALA A 2 12.98 15.26 100.15
CA ALA A 2 14.01 16.28 99.90
C ALA A 2 15.39 15.64 99.66
N GLU A 3 15.84 15.54 98.40
CA GLU A 3 16.80 16.44 97.76
C GLU A 3 17.10 16.00 96.31
N ASP A 4 17.13 16.98 95.40
CA ASP A 4 18.04 17.09 94.24
C ASP A 4 19.11 18.11 94.71
N PRO A 5 20.39 18.22 94.22
CA PRO A 5 20.84 18.04 92.83
C PRO A 5 22.33 17.59 92.65
N SER A 6 22.82 17.46 91.41
CA SER A 6 24.20 17.91 91.07
C SER A 6 24.48 18.04 89.56
N PHE A 7 25.20 19.13 89.25
CA PHE A 7 25.67 19.64 87.96
C PHE A 7 27.13 19.19 87.66
N LEU A 8 27.45 18.87 86.38
CA LEU A 8 28.62 19.19 85.48
C LEU A 8 30.09 19.31 86.03
N PRO A 9 31.21 19.33 85.21
CA PRO A 9 31.48 18.94 83.80
C PRO A 9 32.89 18.29 83.49
N LYS A 10 33.13 17.99 82.19
CA LYS A 10 34.36 18.16 81.34
C LYS A 10 35.39 17.01 81.07
N ASP A 11 35.84 17.07 79.79
CA ASP A 11 36.99 16.47 79.08
C ASP A 11 36.94 14.96 78.76
N GLY A 12 37.14 14.45 77.55
CA GLY A 12 37.48 15.01 76.25
C GLY A 12 38.15 13.90 75.43
N PHE A 13 37.64 13.53 74.25
CA PHE A 13 38.42 12.87 73.19
C PHE A 13 37.80 13.15 71.83
N VAL A 14 38.25 14.23 71.19
CA VAL A 14 38.01 14.52 69.78
C VAL A 14 39.04 13.74 68.98
N LEU A 15 38.66 12.59 68.44
CA LEU A 15 39.40 11.89 67.39
C LEU A 15 39.00 12.47 66.03
N LYS A 16 39.79 13.43 65.54
CA LYS A 16 39.76 13.86 64.13
C LYS A 16 40.18 12.68 63.25
N LEU A 17 39.24 12.05 62.55
CA LEU A 17 39.56 11.16 61.43
C LEU A 17 39.74 11.98 60.14
N PRO A 18 40.81 11.76 59.36
CA PRO A 18 41.13 12.59 58.20
C PRO A 18 40.19 12.30 57.03
N LYS A 19 39.51 13.34 56.53
CA LYS A 19 38.87 13.35 55.20
C LYS A 19 39.95 13.22 54.12
N LYS A 20 40.30 12.01 53.68
CA LYS A 20 41.06 11.75 52.44
C LYS A 20 41.06 10.25 52.10
N SER A 21 40.01 9.76 51.42
CA SER A 21 40.09 8.49 50.64
C SER A 21 38.91 8.24 49.68
N SER A 22 38.13 9.25 49.29
CA SER A 22 37.04 9.02 48.32
C SER A 22 37.56 8.94 46.87
N LEU A 23 38.59 9.72 46.56
CA LEU A 23 39.11 9.86 45.20
C LEU A 23 40.01 8.69 44.81
N VAL A 24 40.86 8.22 45.71
CA VAL A 24 41.73 7.05 45.50
C VAL A 24 40.88 5.78 45.32
N LEU A 25 39.86 5.59 46.15
CA LEU A 25 38.93 4.46 46.03
C LEU A 25 38.20 4.46 44.68
N ARG A 26 37.73 5.64 44.22
CA ARG A 26 37.10 5.77 42.90
C ARG A 26 38.06 5.47 41.76
N MET A 27 39.32 5.89 41.86
CA MET A 27 40.33 5.59 40.85
C MET A 27 40.67 4.09 40.81
N VAL A 28 40.75 3.43 41.97
CA VAL A 28 40.98 1.97 42.05
C VAL A 28 39.81 1.20 41.45
N VAL A 29 38.56 1.59 41.75
CA VAL A 29 37.36 0.96 41.17
C VAL A 29 37.33 1.15 39.65
N LEU A 30 37.63 2.35 39.14
CA LEU A 30 37.69 2.59 37.69
C LEU A 30 38.76 1.73 37.01
N LEU A 31 39.93 1.58 37.64
CA LEU A 31 41.02 0.76 37.12
C LEU A 31 40.62 -0.72 37.09
N PHE A 32 39.91 -1.19 38.13
CA PHE A 32 39.39 -2.56 38.19
C PHE A 32 38.33 -2.81 37.10
N VAL A 33 37.40 -1.87 36.89
CA VAL A 33 36.38 -1.96 35.82
C VAL A 33 37.03 -2.00 34.43
N MET A 34 38.06 -1.17 34.19
CA MET A 34 38.79 -1.17 32.92
C MET A 34 39.51 -2.49 32.67
N VAL A 35 40.19 -3.04 33.68
CA VAL A 35 40.87 -4.34 33.58
C VAL A 35 39.86 -5.47 33.37
N CYS A 36 38.73 -5.47 34.08
CA CYS A 36 37.65 -6.44 33.87
C CYS A 36 37.05 -6.33 32.46
N ALA A 37 36.81 -5.12 31.96
CA ALA A 37 36.28 -4.90 30.62
C ALA A 37 37.24 -5.41 29.53
N VAL A 38 38.53 -5.14 29.67
CA VAL A 38 39.56 -5.65 28.74
C VAL A 38 39.69 -7.17 28.83
N TYR A 39 39.62 -7.74 30.04
CA TYR A 39 39.67 -9.19 30.24
C TYR A 39 38.46 -9.91 29.64
N ILE A 40 37.25 -9.38 29.85
CA ILE A 40 36.00 -9.90 29.26
C ILE A 40 36.08 -9.78 27.73
N CYS A 41 36.52 -8.63 27.20
CA CYS A 41 36.68 -8.44 25.76
C CYS A 41 37.73 -9.40 25.16
N SER A 42 38.82 -9.68 25.87
CA SER A 42 39.83 -10.67 25.47
C SER A 42 39.29 -12.11 25.45
N ILE A 43 38.44 -12.48 26.42
CA ILE A 43 37.75 -13.78 26.42
C ILE A 43 36.73 -13.86 25.28
N CYS A 44 35.97 -12.81 25.02
CA CYS A 44 35.04 -12.75 23.89
C CYS A 44 35.78 -12.86 22.54
N LEU A 45 36.93 -12.21 22.39
CA LEU A 45 37.78 -12.33 21.21
C LEU A 45 38.40 -13.74 21.07
N LYS A 46 38.78 -14.39 22.18
CA LYS A 46 39.20 -15.80 22.17
C LYS A 46 38.08 -16.77 21.80
N GLN A 47 36.82 -16.47 22.17
CA GLN A 47 35.65 -17.26 21.74
C GLN A 47 35.33 -17.07 20.25
N ILE A 48 35.66 -15.92 19.66
CA ILE A 48 35.55 -15.70 18.20
C ILE A 48 36.66 -16.44 17.43
N GLY A 49 37.84 -16.65 18.05
CA GLY A 49 38.99 -17.33 17.44
C GLY A 49 38.98 -18.86 17.54
N VAL A 50 38.10 -19.46 18.34
CA VAL A 50 37.88 -20.90 18.37
C VAL A 50 36.57 -21.18 17.65
N SER A 51 36.68 -21.43 16.34
CA SER A 51 35.56 -22.00 15.57
C SER A 51 35.18 -23.33 16.24
N PRO A 52 33.98 -23.46 16.83
CA PRO A 52 33.51 -24.78 17.17
C PRO A 52 33.26 -25.46 15.84
N ASN A 53 34.02 -26.54 15.57
CA ASN A 53 33.74 -27.49 14.51
C ASN A 53 32.42 -28.19 14.87
N TYR A 54 31.29 -27.46 14.75
CA TYR A 54 30.03 -28.10 14.45
C TYR A 54 30.25 -28.64 13.05
N GLY A 55 30.60 -29.92 12.97
CA GLY A 55 30.38 -30.68 11.75
C GLY A 55 28.97 -30.31 11.31
N PHE A 56 28.86 -29.70 10.13
CA PHE A 56 27.59 -29.56 9.47
C PHE A 56 27.02 -30.98 9.43
N LEU A 57 26.09 -31.27 10.34
CA LEU A 57 25.04 -32.21 10.01
C LEU A 57 24.46 -31.60 8.74
N ASN A 58 24.84 -32.18 7.61
CA ASN A 58 24.06 -32.09 6.39
C ASN A 58 22.69 -32.64 6.79
N VAL A 59 21.88 -31.80 7.40
CA VAL A 59 20.44 -31.95 7.36
C VAL A 59 20.18 -31.81 5.88
N GLU A 60 20.11 -32.95 5.20
CA GLU A 60 19.38 -33.02 3.96
C GLU A 60 18.03 -32.39 4.29
N VAL A 61 17.86 -31.13 3.87
CA VAL A 61 16.56 -30.49 3.84
C VAL A 61 15.83 -31.31 2.79
N PHE A 62 15.20 -32.39 3.22
CA PHE A 62 14.19 -33.06 2.44
C PHE A 62 13.21 -31.96 2.07
N GLU A 63 13.22 -31.53 0.80
CA GLU A 63 12.13 -30.73 0.24
C GLU A 63 10.90 -31.56 0.51
N ARG A 64 10.13 -31.21 1.56
CA ARG A 64 8.85 -31.85 1.80
C ARG A 64 8.05 -31.53 0.56
N PRO A 65 7.68 -32.53 -0.26
CA PRO A 65 6.88 -32.26 -1.44
C PRO A 65 5.62 -31.56 -0.96
N CYS A 66 5.30 -30.44 -1.61
CA CYS A 66 4.08 -29.72 -1.30
C CYS A 66 2.91 -30.72 -1.37
N PRO A 67 1.96 -30.66 -0.41
CA PRO A 67 0.78 -31.49 -0.52
C PRO A 67 0.12 -31.21 -1.88
N GLU A 68 -0.41 -32.27 -2.52
CA GLU A 68 -1.10 -32.11 -3.80
C GLU A 68 -2.17 -31.03 -3.63
N PRO A 69 -2.08 -29.94 -4.41
CA PRO A 69 -2.99 -28.84 -4.20
C PRO A 69 -4.38 -29.25 -4.66
N ASN A 70 -5.39 -29.03 -3.82
CA ASN A 70 -6.78 -29.23 -4.19
C ASN A 70 -7.24 -28.07 -5.10
N ILE A 71 -6.75 -28.07 -6.34
CA ILE A 71 -7.01 -27.07 -7.36
C ILE A 71 -7.72 -27.77 -8.52
N GLU A 72 -8.86 -27.20 -8.92
CA GLU A 72 -9.58 -27.67 -10.09
C GLU A 72 -8.71 -27.57 -11.35
N PRO A 73 -8.78 -28.54 -12.28
CA PRO A 73 -7.91 -28.57 -13.46
C PRO A 73 -7.92 -27.28 -14.29
N TRP A 74 -9.08 -26.61 -14.38
CA TRP A 74 -9.21 -25.34 -15.10
C TRP A 74 -8.59 -24.13 -14.39
N ASP A 75 -8.30 -24.23 -13.09
CA ASP A 75 -7.67 -23.17 -12.31
C ASP A 75 -6.13 -23.27 -12.32
N ILE A 76 -5.56 -24.40 -12.72
CA ILE A 76 -4.09 -24.66 -12.76
C ILE A 76 -3.32 -23.56 -13.52
N PRO A 77 -3.75 -23.09 -14.71
CA PRO A 77 -3.00 -22.06 -15.46
C PRO A 77 -2.90 -20.70 -14.76
N PHE A 78 -3.73 -20.45 -13.75
CA PHE A 78 -3.81 -19.17 -13.03
C PHE A 78 -3.10 -19.20 -11.68
N VAL A 79 -2.50 -20.32 -11.31
CA VAL A 79 -1.86 -20.53 -10.02
C VAL A 79 -0.35 -20.66 -10.19
N HIS A 80 0.38 -19.92 -9.36
CA HIS A 80 1.82 -19.85 -9.39
C HIS A 80 2.41 -20.10 -8.00
N TYR A 81 3.69 -20.50 -7.98
CA TYR A 81 4.47 -20.70 -6.76
C TYR A 81 5.76 -19.88 -6.86
N PRO A 82 5.67 -18.54 -6.68
CA PRO A 82 6.82 -17.64 -6.80
C PRO A 82 7.93 -17.97 -5.81
N LYS A 83 9.17 -17.88 -6.26
CA LYS A 83 10.37 -18.00 -5.42
C LYS A 83 11.12 -16.67 -5.43
N PRO A 84 10.83 -15.75 -4.49
CA PRO A 84 11.51 -14.45 -4.45
C PRO A 84 13.01 -14.64 -4.19
N LYS A 85 13.84 -13.85 -4.87
CA LYS A 85 15.30 -13.82 -4.71
C LYS A 85 15.75 -12.85 -3.60
N THR A 86 14.90 -11.86 -3.30
CA THR A 86 15.25 -10.73 -2.42
C THR A 86 15.02 -11.00 -0.93
N TYR A 87 14.23 -12.02 -0.60
CA TYR A 87 13.98 -12.48 0.77
C TYR A 87 13.53 -13.94 0.74
N ASN A 88 13.57 -14.61 1.90
CA ASN A 88 13.12 -15.99 2.05
C ASN A 88 11.82 -16.02 2.88
N ARG A 89 10.81 -16.73 2.35
CA ARG A 89 9.59 -17.15 3.05
C ARG A 89 9.26 -18.60 2.70
N ASP A 90 10.17 -19.51 3.02
CA ASP A 90 10.03 -20.93 2.74
C ASP A 90 8.75 -21.52 3.35
N GLU A 91 8.23 -20.93 4.44
CA GLU A 91 6.94 -21.30 5.02
C GLU A 91 5.75 -21.07 4.07
N CYS A 92 5.91 -20.23 3.05
CA CYS A 92 4.93 -19.93 2.02
C CYS A 92 5.24 -20.58 0.65
N SER A 93 6.32 -21.37 0.54
CA SER A 93 6.77 -21.96 -0.74
C SER A 93 5.70 -22.82 -1.43
N CYS A 94 4.88 -23.52 -0.66
CA CYS A 94 3.76 -24.34 -1.13
C CYS A 94 2.43 -23.58 -1.21
N HIS A 95 2.43 -22.25 -1.04
CA HIS A 95 1.21 -21.46 -1.05
C HIS A 95 0.89 -20.96 -2.47
N PRO A 96 -0.29 -21.29 -3.02
CA PRO A 96 -0.64 -20.88 -4.37
C PRO A 96 -0.89 -19.37 -4.47
N VAL A 97 -0.32 -18.74 -5.48
CA VAL A 97 -0.42 -17.29 -5.73
C VAL A 97 -1.10 -17.02 -7.08
N ARG A 98 -2.11 -16.15 -7.07
CA ARG A 98 -2.79 -15.66 -8.27
C ARG A 98 -2.35 -14.23 -8.59
N TYR A 99 -2.22 -13.94 -9.88
CA TYR A 99 -1.82 -12.62 -10.35
C TYR A 99 -3.02 -11.77 -10.70
N PHE A 100 -2.98 -10.48 -10.36
CA PHE A 100 -4.02 -9.54 -10.77
C PHE A 100 -3.48 -8.15 -11.11
N ALA A 101 -4.26 -7.40 -11.89
CA ALA A 101 -4.01 -5.98 -12.15
C ALA A 101 -5.33 -5.20 -12.06
N ILE A 102 -5.32 -4.09 -11.32
CA ILE A 102 -6.46 -3.16 -11.25
C ILE A 102 -6.31 -2.15 -12.39
N LEU A 103 -7.07 -2.34 -13.46
CA LEU A 103 -7.04 -1.49 -14.65
C LEU A 103 -8.06 -0.36 -14.48
N SER A 104 -7.59 0.89 -14.47
CA SER A 104 -8.43 2.03 -14.10
C SER A 104 -7.99 3.33 -14.78
N MET A 105 -8.69 4.43 -14.48
CA MET A 105 -8.29 5.79 -14.86
C MET A 105 -8.11 6.64 -13.61
N GLN A 106 -7.38 7.75 -13.73
CA GLN A 106 -7.25 8.70 -12.63
C GLN A 106 -8.63 9.15 -12.11
N ARG A 107 -8.75 9.24 -10.79
CA ARG A 107 -9.96 9.67 -10.05
C ARG A 107 -11.18 8.74 -10.19
N SER A 108 -10.97 7.48 -10.55
CA SER A 108 -12.02 6.45 -10.59
C SER A 108 -12.17 5.65 -9.29
N GLY A 109 -11.52 6.07 -8.20
CA GLY A 109 -11.62 5.41 -6.90
C GLY A 109 -10.63 4.25 -6.67
N SER A 110 -9.69 4.01 -7.60
CA SER A 110 -8.71 2.92 -7.52
C SER A 110 -7.80 2.97 -6.29
N GLY A 111 -7.44 4.17 -5.81
CA GLY A 111 -6.70 4.31 -4.55
C GLY A 111 -7.48 3.80 -3.32
N TRP A 112 -8.78 4.11 -3.24
CA TRP A 112 -9.63 3.63 -2.15
C TRP A 112 -9.91 2.13 -2.28
N PHE A 113 -10.23 1.67 -3.49
CA PHE A 113 -10.46 0.26 -3.78
C PHE A 113 -9.23 -0.61 -3.46
N GLU A 114 -8.03 -0.17 -3.82
CA GLU A 114 -6.80 -0.85 -3.45
C GLU A 114 -6.63 -0.96 -1.94
N THR A 115 -6.93 0.10 -1.16
CA THR A 115 -6.84 0.00 0.31
C THR A 115 -7.82 -1.01 0.90
N LEU A 116 -8.98 -1.20 0.27
CA LEU A 116 -9.91 -2.26 0.66
C LEU A 116 -9.30 -3.63 0.39
N LEU A 117 -8.73 -3.86 -0.79
CA LEU A 117 -8.08 -5.14 -1.10
C LEU A 117 -6.88 -5.41 -0.19
N ASN A 118 -6.04 -4.39 0.06
CA ASN A 118 -4.89 -4.50 0.95
C ASN A 118 -5.25 -4.68 2.44
N ASN A 119 -6.51 -4.46 2.82
CA ASN A 119 -6.99 -4.85 4.15
C ASN A 119 -7.11 -6.37 4.30
N HIS A 120 -7.23 -7.12 3.21
CA HIS A 120 -7.18 -8.58 3.24
C HIS A 120 -5.75 -9.06 3.56
N THR A 121 -5.65 -10.05 4.45
CA THR A 121 -4.38 -10.67 4.86
C THR A 121 -3.62 -11.36 3.72
N ASN A 122 -4.32 -11.86 2.70
CA ASN A 122 -3.75 -12.68 1.63
C ASN A 122 -3.71 -11.95 0.28
N ILE A 123 -4.16 -10.69 0.21
CA ILE A 123 -4.03 -9.87 -1.00
C ILE A 123 -2.93 -8.83 -0.77
N SER A 124 -2.04 -8.70 -1.75
CA SER A 124 -1.01 -7.66 -1.81
C SER A 124 -1.09 -6.90 -3.13
N SER A 125 -1.53 -5.64 -3.07
CA SER A 125 -1.50 -4.69 -4.19
C SER A 125 -0.40 -3.66 -3.98
N ASN A 126 0.49 -3.53 -4.95
CA ASN A 126 1.75 -2.79 -4.84
C ASN A 126 1.68 -1.33 -5.33
N GLY A 127 0.52 -0.69 -5.27
CA GLY A 127 0.34 0.70 -5.71
C GLY A 127 0.36 0.85 -7.22
N GLU A 128 0.64 2.07 -7.68
CA GLU A 128 0.64 2.45 -9.10
C GLU A 128 2.06 2.36 -9.67
N ILE A 129 2.58 1.14 -9.83
CA ILE A 129 3.98 0.88 -10.17
C ILE A 129 4.39 1.51 -11.51
N PHE A 130 3.46 1.57 -12.48
CA PHE A 130 3.68 2.12 -13.81
C PHE A 130 3.41 3.63 -13.89
N SER A 131 3.29 4.34 -12.78
CA SER A 131 3.35 5.82 -12.76
C SER A 131 4.75 6.36 -13.09
N VAL A 132 5.79 5.57 -12.82
CA VAL A 132 7.20 5.86 -13.14
C VAL A 132 7.48 5.60 -14.63
N LYS A 133 8.00 6.61 -15.35
CA LYS A 133 8.17 6.57 -16.82
C LYS A 133 9.13 5.47 -17.27
N ASP A 134 10.25 5.30 -16.58
CA ASP A 134 11.30 4.35 -16.97
C ASP A 134 10.76 2.92 -17.01
N ARG A 135 9.89 2.56 -16.07
CA ARG A 135 9.26 1.22 -16.00
C ARG A 135 8.33 0.90 -17.18
N ARG A 136 7.97 1.91 -17.97
CA ARG A 136 7.09 1.79 -19.15
C ARG A 136 7.71 2.40 -20.41
N ALA A 137 9.04 2.46 -20.48
CA ALA A 137 9.76 3.00 -21.63
C ALA A 137 9.49 2.18 -22.91
N ASN A 138 9.43 0.85 -22.78
CA ASN A 138 9.10 -0.09 -23.84
C ASN A 138 8.50 -1.39 -23.26
N VAL A 139 8.08 -2.31 -24.13
CA VAL A 139 7.44 -3.58 -23.75
C VAL A 139 8.36 -4.47 -22.90
N SER A 140 9.65 -4.57 -23.23
CA SER A 140 10.61 -5.38 -22.45
C SER A 140 10.68 -4.90 -21.00
N THR A 141 10.82 -3.59 -20.79
CA THR A 141 10.87 -3.02 -19.43
C THR A 141 9.56 -3.18 -18.66
N ILE A 142 8.43 -3.16 -19.38
CA ILE A 142 7.13 -3.49 -18.79
C ILE A 142 7.13 -4.93 -18.28
N PHE A 143 7.55 -5.89 -19.11
CA PHE A 143 7.56 -7.31 -18.75
C PHE A 143 8.53 -7.61 -17.61
N GLU A 144 9.73 -7.03 -17.63
CA GLU A 144 10.68 -7.12 -16.50
C GLU A 144 10.06 -6.62 -15.18
N THR A 145 9.30 -5.52 -15.25
CA THR A 145 8.60 -4.96 -14.08
C THR A 145 7.46 -5.89 -13.63
N LEU A 146 6.67 -6.43 -14.56
CA LEU A 146 5.59 -7.39 -14.25
C LEU A 146 6.16 -8.65 -13.58
N ASP A 147 7.20 -9.24 -14.17
CA ASP A 147 7.84 -10.44 -13.66
C ASP A 147 8.41 -10.20 -12.26
N LYS A 148 9.01 -9.04 -12.00
CA LYS A 148 9.50 -8.69 -10.66
C LYS A 148 8.37 -8.65 -9.62
N VAL A 149 7.21 -8.10 -9.96
CA VAL A 149 6.06 -8.03 -9.05
C VAL A 149 5.44 -9.41 -8.83
N TYR A 150 5.22 -10.15 -9.90
CA TYR A 150 4.55 -11.45 -9.86
C TYR A 150 5.44 -12.57 -9.30
N ASN A 151 6.76 -12.42 -9.36
CA ASN A 151 7.70 -13.27 -8.65
C ASN A 151 7.85 -12.90 -7.15
N LEU A 152 7.01 -11.99 -6.64
CA LEU A 152 7.06 -11.47 -5.28
C LEU A 152 8.39 -10.79 -4.91
N ASP A 153 9.17 -10.35 -5.89
CA ASP A 153 10.47 -9.67 -5.75
C ASP A 153 10.36 -8.14 -5.77
N TRP A 154 9.16 -7.64 -5.53
CA TRP A 154 8.89 -6.22 -5.41
C TRP A 154 9.03 -5.76 -3.96
N LEU A 155 10.09 -4.99 -3.69
CA LEU A 155 10.30 -4.34 -2.40
C LEU A 155 9.17 -3.33 -2.16
N SER A 156 8.14 -3.74 -1.42
CA SER A 156 7.12 -2.85 -0.89
C SER A 156 7.27 -2.75 0.62
N SER A 157 6.86 -1.61 1.19
CA SER A 157 6.85 -1.39 2.64
C SER A 157 5.78 -2.22 3.38
N ALA A 158 4.99 -3.02 2.68
CA ALA A 158 3.89 -3.80 3.22
C ALA A 158 4.29 -5.28 3.33
N SER A 159 5.18 -5.61 4.26
CA SER A 159 5.35 -7.00 4.67
C SER A 159 4.02 -7.51 5.23
N LYS A 160 3.55 -8.65 4.71
CA LYS A 160 2.37 -9.35 5.23
C LYS A 160 2.86 -10.44 6.17
N ASN A 161 2.23 -10.54 7.34
CA ASN A 161 2.53 -11.64 8.28
C ASN A 161 2.09 -13.00 7.70
N GLU A 162 1.01 -13.01 6.93
CA GLU A 162 0.44 -14.19 6.27
C GLU A 162 1.01 -14.40 4.87
N CYS A 163 0.90 -15.62 4.33
CA CYS A 163 1.25 -15.92 2.96
C CYS A 163 0.30 -15.22 1.97
N THR A 164 0.87 -14.60 0.95
CA THR A 164 0.12 -13.92 -0.11
C THR A 164 -0.52 -14.97 -1.02
N SER A 165 -1.83 -14.87 -1.26
CA SER A 165 -2.57 -15.71 -2.22
C SER A 165 -2.93 -14.98 -3.50
N ALA A 166 -2.94 -13.65 -3.48
CA ALA A 166 -3.15 -12.83 -4.66
C ALA A 166 -2.20 -11.62 -4.63
N VAL A 167 -1.41 -11.45 -5.68
CA VAL A 167 -0.49 -10.32 -5.83
C VAL A 167 -0.79 -9.54 -7.09
N GLY A 168 -0.73 -8.22 -6.97
CA GLY A 168 -1.03 -7.33 -8.06
C GLY A 168 -0.63 -5.89 -7.80
N PHE A 169 -1.21 -4.99 -8.58
CA PHE A 169 -0.95 -3.56 -8.54
C PHE A 169 -2.06 -2.81 -9.28
N LYS A 170 -2.04 -1.47 -9.21
CA LYS A 170 -2.90 -0.60 -10.01
C LYS A 170 -2.19 -0.14 -11.28
N TRP A 171 -2.91 -0.14 -12.39
CA TRP A 171 -2.42 0.35 -13.67
C TRP A 171 -3.43 1.30 -14.29
N MET A 172 -3.01 2.54 -14.53
CA MET A 172 -3.86 3.49 -15.22
C MET A 172 -3.79 3.27 -16.73
N LEU A 173 -4.92 3.37 -17.44
CA LEU A 173 -5.01 3.10 -18.88
C LEU A 173 -3.99 3.92 -19.71
N ASN A 174 -3.70 5.15 -19.27
CA ASN A 174 -2.76 6.06 -19.93
C ASN A 174 -1.27 5.79 -19.62
N GLN A 175 -0.94 4.73 -18.88
CA GLN A 175 0.43 4.40 -18.46
C GLN A 175 1.04 3.26 -19.27
N GLY A 176 0.96 3.37 -20.60
CA GLY A 176 1.53 2.38 -21.52
C GLY A 176 0.63 1.16 -21.77
N LEU A 177 -0.34 0.88 -20.88
CA LEU A 177 -1.27 -0.23 -21.02
C LEU A 177 -2.01 -0.23 -22.36
N MET A 178 -2.66 0.90 -22.71
CA MET A 178 -3.39 1.00 -23.98
C MET A 178 -2.47 1.05 -25.21
N LYS A 179 -1.22 1.51 -25.02
CA LYS A 179 -0.23 1.63 -26.10
C LYS A 179 0.32 0.26 -26.51
N HIS A 180 0.59 -0.61 -25.54
CA HIS A 180 1.19 -1.92 -25.71
C HIS A 180 0.18 -3.04 -25.42
N HIS A 181 -1.08 -2.82 -25.81
CA HIS A 181 -2.18 -3.67 -25.37
C HIS A 181 -2.08 -5.09 -25.94
N GLU A 182 -1.60 -5.27 -27.17
CA GLU A 182 -1.47 -6.59 -27.81
C GLU A 182 -0.50 -7.48 -27.01
N GLU A 183 0.68 -6.95 -26.70
CA GLU A 183 1.72 -7.67 -25.97
C GLU A 183 1.30 -7.92 -24.51
N ILE A 184 0.64 -6.96 -23.88
CA ILE A 184 0.17 -7.09 -22.49
C ILE A 184 -0.99 -8.08 -22.39
N VAL A 185 -1.91 -8.11 -23.36
CA VAL A 185 -3.00 -9.10 -23.41
C VAL A 185 -2.41 -10.51 -23.52
N GLU A 186 -1.41 -10.71 -24.37
CA GLU A 186 -0.74 -12.00 -24.50
C GLU A 186 0.00 -12.39 -23.21
N TYR A 187 0.69 -11.44 -22.57
CA TYR A 187 1.28 -11.66 -21.24
C TYR A 187 0.23 -12.09 -20.23
N PHE A 188 -0.93 -11.40 -20.18
CA PHE A 188 -1.99 -11.70 -19.23
C PHE A 188 -2.56 -13.10 -19.44
N LYS A 189 -2.74 -13.54 -20.68
CA LYS A 189 -3.21 -14.89 -21.01
C LYS A 189 -2.17 -15.95 -20.66
N THR A 190 -0.92 -15.75 -21.09
CA THR A 190 0.18 -16.70 -20.85
C THR A 190 0.50 -16.85 -19.36
N ARG A 191 0.41 -15.76 -18.59
CA ARG A 191 0.76 -15.71 -17.16
C ARG A 191 -0.45 -15.79 -16.24
N GLY A 192 -1.65 -16.07 -16.77
CA GLY A 192 -2.86 -16.21 -15.94
C GLY A 192 -3.24 -14.98 -15.13
N VAL A 193 -2.93 -13.77 -15.61
CA VAL A 193 -3.22 -12.51 -14.89
C VAL A 193 -4.70 -12.19 -14.97
N SER A 194 -5.29 -11.94 -13.80
CA SER A 194 -6.70 -11.55 -13.65
C SER A 194 -6.85 -10.02 -13.71
N ALA A 195 -7.54 -9.51 -14.72
CA ALA A 195 -7.80 -8.08 -14.85
C ALA A 195 -9.05 -7.65 -14.07
N ILE A 196 -8.90 -6.66 -13.19
CA ILE A 196 -10.02 -6.01 -12.49
C ILE A 196 -10.19 -4.63 -13.09
N PHE A 197 -11.19 -4.45 -13.94
CA PHE A 197 -11.56 -3.14 -14.44
C PHE A 197 -12.32 -2.37 -13.38
N LEU A 198 -11.76 -1.24 -12.93
CA LEU A 198 -12.43 -0.35 -11.99
C LEU A 198 -12.66 1.01 -12.65
N PHE A 199 -13.91 1.31 -12.97
CA PHE A 199 -14.31 2.57 -13.59
C PHE A 199 -15.32 3.33 -12.75
N ARG A 200 -15.53 4.60 -13.12
CA ARG A 200 -16.52 5.48 -12.49
C ARG A 200 -17.63 5.76 -13.49
N LYS A 201 -18.89 5.51 -13.13
CA LYS A 201 -20.06 5.76 -13.99
C LYS A 201 -20.23 7.26 -14.23
N ASN A 202 -20.14 8.08 -13.19
CA ASN A 202 -20.31 9.52 -13.34
C ASN A 202 -19.01 10.20 -13.80
N LEU A 203 -18.88 10.40 -15.11
CA LEU A 203 -17.69 10.98 -15.73
C LEU A 203 -17.53 12.48 -15.47
N LEU A 204 -18.63 13.22 -15.28
CA LEU A 204 -18.60 14.63 -14.88
C LEU A 204 -18.01 14.78 -13.47
N ARG A 205 -18.47 13.97 -12.51
CA ARG A 205 -17.92 13.93 -11.14
C ARG A 205 -16.44 13.55 -11.14
N ARG A 206 -16.04 12.65 -12.04
CA ARG A 206 -14.63 12.30 -12.24
C ARG A 206 -13.83 13.52 -12.71
N MET A 207 -14.30 14.21 -13.74
CA MET A 207 -13.66 15.42 -14.29
C MET A 207 -13.48 16.51 -13.23
N ILE A 208 -14.52 16.81 -12.46
CA ILE A 208 -14.45 17.76 -11.34
C ILE A 208 -13.34 17.35 -10.36
N SER A 209 -13.29 16.07 -10.00
CA SER A 209 -12.25 15.58 -9.11
C SER A 209 -10.85 15.59 -9.72
N VAL A 210 -10.70 15.51 -11.05
CA VAL A 210 -9.41 15.65 -11.75
C VAL A 210 -8.94 17.09 -11.67
N LEU A 211 -9.82 18.05 -11.99
CA LEU A 211 -9.51 19.47 -11.97
C LEU A 211 -9.13 19.93 -10.55
N ALA A 212 -9.91 19.54 -9.54
CA ALA A 212 -9.61 19.87 -8.15
C ALA A 212 -8.28 19.25 -7.66
N ASN A 213 -7.99 18.00 -8.04
CA ASN A 213 -6.71 17.37 -7.71
C ASN A 213 -5.53 18.05 -8.44
N SER A 214 -5.73 18.51 -9.68
CA SER A 214 -4.70 19.24 -10.41
C SER A 214 -4.40 20.58 -9.74
N TYR A 215 -5.45 21.30 -9.32
CA TYR A 215 -5.29 22.53 -8.58
C TYR A 215 -4.51 22.32 -7.26
N ASP A 216 -4.88 21.33 -6.45
CA ASP A 216 -4.16 21.03 -5.21
C ASP A 216 -2.69 20.64 -5.43
N ARG A 217 -2.34 20.06 -6.59
CA ARG A 217 -0.93 19.75 -6.90
C ARG A 217 -0.06 21.01 -6.94
N ASP A 218 -0.63 22.11 -7.41
CA ASP A 218 0.07 23.37 -7.60
C ASP A 218 -0.11 24.28 -6.38
N ALA A 219 -1.35 24.41 -5.89
CA ALA A 219 -1.72 25.25 -4.75
C ALA A 219 -1.34 24.65 -3.38
N LYS A 220 -1.25 23.32 -3.28
CA LYS A 220 -0.83 22.57 -2.07
C LYS A 220 -1.61 22.98 -0.82
N LEU A 221 -2.92 22.77 -0.85
CA LEU A 221 -3.88 23.33 0.11
C LEU A 221 -3.68 22.83 1.54
N LEU A 222 -2.97 21.71 1.72
CA LEU A 222 -2.70 21.10 3.02
C LEU A 222 -1.24 21.32 3.42
N ASN A 223 -0.98 22.45 4.08
CA ASN A 223 0.34 22.81 4.63
C ASN A 223 1.48 22.68 3.62
N GLY A 224 1.28 23.14 2.37
CA GLY A 224 2.32 23.07 1.34
C GLY A 224 2.57 21.66 0.79
N THR A 225 1.69 20.71 1.06
CA THR A 225 1.77 19.34 0.54
C THR A 225 0.56 19.02 -0.36
N HIS A 226 0.81 18.44 -1.53
CA HIS A 226 -0.24 17.87 -2.39
C HIS A 226 -0.78 16.57 -1.78
N LYS A 227 -2.12 16.42 -1.73
CA LYS A 227 -2.78 15.20 -1.25
C LYS A 227 -3.85 14.73 -2.22
N SER A 228 -3.57 13.61 -2.90
CA SER A 228 -4.54 12.96 -3.79
C SER A 228 -5.62 12.15 -3.04
N HIS A 229 -5.33 11.75 -1.80
CA HIS A 229 -6.21 11.00 -0.91
C HIS A 229 -6.04 11.51 0.52
N THR A 230 -7.09 11.40 1.33
CA THR A 230 -7.08 11.80 2.75
C THR A 230 -7.79 10.78 3.62
N HIS A 231 -7.38 10.71 4.89
CA HIS A 231 -8.02 9.92 5.95
C HIS A 231 -8.78 10.80 6.96
N SER A 232 -8.81 12.12 6.75
CA SER A 232 -9.44 13.09 7.65
C SER A 232 -10.61 13.79 6.97
N ALA A 233 -11.75 13.83 7.66
CA ALA A 233 -12.91 14.59 7.18
C ALA A 233 -12.60 16.08 7.04
N LYS A 234 -11.73 16.64 7.91
CA LYS A 234 -11.36 18.05 7.86
C LYS A 234 -10.50 18.38 6.64
N GLU A 235 -9.52 17.53 6.33
CA GLU A 235 -8.71 17.67 5.13
C GLU A 235 -9.56 17.50 3.86
N ALA A 236 -10.50 16.54 3.88
CA ALA A 236 -11.44 16.33 2.77
C ALA A 236 -12.29 17.59 2.51
N GLU A 237 -12.77 18.26 3.56
CA GLU A 237 -13.51 19.51 3.45
C GLU A 237 -12.67 20.64 2.84
N ILE A 238 -11.41 20.80 3.27
CA ILE A 238 -10.49 21.80 2.71
C ILE A 238 -10.25 21.54 1.22
N LEU A 239 -9.94 20.29 0.84
CA LEU A 239 -9.69 19.90 -0.55
C LEU A 239 -10.93 20.08 -1.44
N ALA A 240 -12.13 19.84 -0.89
CA ALA A 240 -13.39 20.04 -1.60
C ALA A 240 -13.80 21.52 -1.71
N GLY A 241 -13.11 22.43 -1.01
CA GLY A 241 -13.40 23.86 -1.04
C GLY A 241 -13.12 24.52 -2.40
N TYR A 242 -12.18 23.96 -3.18
CA TYR A 242 -11.91 24.45 -4.52
C TYR A 242 -12.98 24.00 -5.51
N LYS A 243 -13.57 24.97 -6.22
CA LYS A 243 -14.59 24.74 -7.24
C LYS A 243 -14.04 25.06 -8.63
N PRO A 244 -13.70 24.07 -9.45
CA PRO A 244 -13.23 24.33 -10.81
C PRO A 244 -14.31 25.03 -11.66
N MET A 245 -13.84 25.86 -12.59
CA MET A 245 -14.61 26.31 -13.75
C MET A 245 -14.43 25.28 -14.87
N ILE A 246 -15.54 24.77 -15.41
CA ILE A 246 -15.53 23.73 -16.45
C ILE A 246 -15.65 24.41 -17.82
N ASN A 247 -14.79 24.02 -18.76
CA ASN A 247 -14.88 24.45 -20.15
C ASN A 247 -16.04 23.71 -20.85
N THR A 248 -17.19 24.36 -20.95
CA THR A 248 -18.42 23.83 -21.54
C THR A 248 -18.29 23.55 -23.03
N THR A 249 -17.48 24.34 -23.76
CA THR A 249 -17.20 24.13 -25.19
C THR A 249 -16.57 22.78 -25.48
N LEU A 250 -15.73 22.27 -24.56
CA LEU A 250 -15.04 20.98 -24.72
C LEU A 250 -15.70 19.83 -23.93
N LEU A 251 -16.62 20.14 -23.02
CA LEU A 251 -17.16 19.20 -22.04
C LEU A 251 -17.70 17.90 -22.65
N ILE A 252 -18.60 18.00 -23.64
CA ILE A 252 -19.21 16.83 -24.28
C ILE A 252 -18.15 15.97 -24.97
N ASN A 253 -17.19 16.61 -25.65
CA ASN A 253 -16.11 15.91 -26.35
C ASN A 253 -15.20 15.18 -25.37
N GLU A 254 -14.81 15.81 -24.26
CA GLU A 254 -13.99 15.18 -23.23
C GLU A 254 -14.71 13.99 -22.59
N LEU A 255 -15.99 14.15 -22.19
CA LEU A 255 -16.78 13.06 -21.61
C LEU A 255 -16.87 11.86 -22.57
N ARG A 256 -17.10 12.13 -23.86
CA ARG A 256 -17.14 11.11 -24.92
C ARG A 256 -15.79 10.40 -25.07
N GLN A 257 -14.67 11.12 -25.16
CA GLN A 257 -13.34 10.51 -25.30
C GLN A 257 -13.01 9.54 -24.16
N ILE A 258 -13.42 9.88 -22.94
CA ILE A 258 -13.22 9.02 -21.78
C ILE A 258 -14.10 7.77 -21.88
N GLN A 259 -15.37 7.93 -22.27
CA GLN A 259 -16.27 6.81 -22.48
C GLN A 259 -15.71 5.86 -23.56
N GLU A 260 -15.24 6.40 -24.68
CA GLU A 260 -14.58 5.65 -25.76
C GLU A 260 -13.33 4.92 -25.28
N MET A 261 -12.47 5.56 -24.47
CA MET A 261 -11.29 4.92 -23.89
C MET A 261 -11.66 3.74 -22.99
N THR A 262 -12.77 3.85 -22.25
CA THR A 262 -13.30 2.76 -21.41
C THR A 262 -13.73 1.57 -22.27
N LEU A 263 -14.55 1.83 -23.30
CA LEU A 263 -15.02 0.81 -24.23
C LEU A 263 -13.86 0.13 -24.97
N LYS A 264 -12.87 0.92 -25.39
CA LYS A 264 -11.67 0.43 -26.06
C LYS A 264 -10.83 -0.48 -25.16
N ALA A 265 -10.66 -0.12 -23.89
CA ALA A 265 -9.94 -0.96 -22.94
C ALA A 265 -10.66 -2.31 -22.72
N LEU A 266 -11.98 -2.29 -22.57
CA LEU A 266 -12.77 -3.52 -22.45
C LEU A 266 -12.68 -4.38 -23.71
N ALA A 267 -12.70 -3.75 -24.89
CA ALA A 267 -12.57 -4.45 -26.17
C ALA A 267 -11.19 -5.10 -26.33
N TYR A 268 -10.11 -4.39 -26.00
CA TYR A 268 -8.75 -4.93 -26.09
C TYR A 268 -8.51 -6.13 -25.18
N PHE A 269 -9.09 -6.12 -23.99
CA PHE A 269 -8.88 -7.15 -22.97
C PHE A 269 -10.02 -8.18 -22.91
N ASN A 270 -10.93 -8.19 -23.89
CA ASN A 270 -12.13 -9.04 -23.86
C ASN A 270 -11.82 -10.55 -23.79
N THR A 271 -10.68 -10.97 -24.34
CA THR A 271 -10.20 -12.36 -24.31
C THR A 271 -9.40 -12.72 -23.05
N THR A 272 -9.10 -11.73 -22.19
CA THR A 272 -8.42 -11.98 -20.91
C THR A 272 -9.43 -12.35 -19.83
N ARG A 273 -8.98 -13.02 -18.77
CA ARG A 273 -9.79 -13.25 -17.58
C ARG A 273 -10.01 -11.92 -16.86
N HIS A 274 -11.24 -11.39 -16.90
CA HIS A 274 -11.52 -10.08 -16.33
C HIS A 274 -12.86 -9.99 -15.58
N ILE A 275 -12.96 -9.02 -14.68
CA ILE A 275 -14.20 -8.58 -14.04
C ILE A 275 -14.33 -7.06 -14.19
N LEU A 276 -15.56 -6.56 -14.41
CA LEU A 276 -15.87 -5.15 -14.46
C LEU A 276 -16.58 -4.71 -13.18
N VAL A 277 -15.98 -3.72 -12.51
CA VAL A 277 -16.47 -3.14 -11.28
C VAL A 277 -16.61 -1.63 -11.47
N TYR A 278 -17.75 -1.09 -11.05
CA TYR A 278 -17.95 0.36 -10.99
C TYR A 278 -17.85 0.86 -9.56
N TYR A 279 -17.16 1.99 -9.38
CA TYR A 279 -17.00 2.66 -8.09
C TYR A 279 -18.33 2.84 -7.36
N GLU A 280 -19.35 3.32 -8.07
CA GLU A 280 -20.68 3.58 -7.52
C GLU A 280 -21.37 2.32 -7.03
N ASP A 281 -21.12 1.17 -7.66
CA ASP A 281 -21.71 -0.11 -7.26
C ASP A 281 -21.06 -0.63 -5.99
N VAL A 282 -19.75 -0.45 -5.83
CA VAL A 282 -19.01 -0.80 -4.61
C VAL A 282 -19.41 0.10 -3.45
N VAL A 283 -19.59 1.40 -3.69
CA VAL A 283 -20.01 2.35 -2.64
C VAL A 283 -21.43 2.08 -2.18
N LYS A 284 -22.35 1.77 -3.09
CA LYS A 284 -23.75 1.47 -2.76
C LYS A 284 -23.91 0.10 -2.12
N ASN A 285 -23.19 -0.90 -2.62
CA ASN A 285 -23.30 -2.27 -2.15
C ASN A 285 -21.91 -2.90 -1.99
N LEU A 286 -21.47 -3.01 -0.73
CA LEU A 286 -20.18 -3.59 -0.40
C LEU A 286 -20.09 -5.09 -0.73
N THR A 287 -21.20 -5.81 -0.97
CA THR A 287 -21.12 -7.21 -1.41
C THR A 287 -20.47 -7.35 -2.78
N ARG A 288 -20.36 -6.27 -3.56
CA ARG A 288 -19.54 -6.26 -4.80
C ARG A 288 -18.06 -6.54 -4.55
N LEU A 289 -17.57 -6.34 -3.33
CA LEU A 289 -16.22 -6.75 -2.94
C LEU A 289 -16.12 -8.27 -2.74
N ASP A 290 -17.21 -8.95 -2.43
CA ASP A 290 -17.23 -10.41 -2.34
C ASP A 290 -17.05 -11.04 -3.72
N ASP A 291 -17.67 -10.45 -4.76
CA ASP A 291 -17.46 -10.84 -6.16
C ASP A 291 -15.97 -10.75 -6.55
N VAL A 292 -15.27 -9.71 -6.09
CA VAL A 292 -13.83 -9.52 -6.36
C VAL A 292 -12.97 -10.52 -5.58
N GLN A 293 -13.29 -10.78 -4.32
CA GLN A 293 -12.58 -11.77 -3.50
C GLN A 293 -12.74 -13.18 -4.08
N GLU A 294 -13.95 -13.52 -4.52
CA GLU A 294 -14.25 -14.77 -5.21
C GLU A 294 -13.55 -14.88 -6.56
N PHE A 295 -13.55 -13.79 -7.34
CA PHE A 295 -12.80 -13.70 -8.59
C PHE A 295 -11.30 -13.90 -8.40
N LEU A 296 -10.72 -13.44 -7.29
CA LEU A 296 -9.32 -13.68 -6.93
C LEU A 296 -9.09 -15.01 -6.19
N LYS A 297 -10.15 -15.79 -5.94
CA LYS A 297 -10.13 -17.06 -5.20
C LYS A 297 -9.48 -16.94 -3.82
N VAL A 298 -9.78 -15.85 -3.11
CA VAL A 298 -9.38 -15.67 -1.70
C VAL A 298 -10.59 -15.80 -0.78
N PRO A 299 -10.41 -16.18 0.50
CA PRO A 299 -11.52 -16.28 1.45
C PRO A 299 -12.26 -14.95 1.61
N LYS A 300 -13.59 -14.97 1.59
CA LYS A 300 -14.39 -13.76 1.79
C LYS A 300 -14.13 -13.18 3.19
N ARG A 301 -13.74 -11.90 3.24
CA ARG A 301 -13.53 -11.14 4.47
C ARG A 301 -14.18 -9.77 4.36
N LYS A 302 -14.52 -9.20 5.53
CA LYS A 302 -15.01 -7.83 5.61
C LYS A 302 -13.86 -6.85 5.39
N LEU A 303 -13.82 -6.23 4.22
CA LEU A 303 -12.80 -5.25 3.85
C LEU A 303 -13.13 -3.86 4.41
N LYS A 304 -12.11 -3.12 4.87
CA LYS A 304 -12.23 -1.76 5.42
C LYS A 304 -11.18 -0.84 4.83
N SER A 305 -11.52 0.44 4.68
CA SER A 305 -10.60 1.50 4.27
C SER A 305 -10.68 2.67 5.25
N ARG A 306 -9.55 3.36 5.45
CA ARG A 306 -9.48 4.61 6.21
C ARG A 306 -9.62 5.85 5.32
N GLN A 307 -9.65 5.68 3.99
CA GLN A 307 -9.80 6.81 3.07
C GLN A 307 -11.21 7.39 3.12
N VAL A 308 -11.27 8.72 3.09
CA VAL A 308 -12.51 9.49 3.09
C VAL A 308 -12.75 10.08 1.70
N LYS A 309 -14.01 10.12 1.26
CA LYS A 309 -14.40 10.74 0.00
C LYS A 309 -14.28 12.26 0.11
N ILE A 310 -13.54 12.89 -0.79
CA ILE A 310 -13.34 14.35 -0.82
C ILE A 310 -14.63 15.05 -1.29
N HIS A 311 -15.10 14.74 -2.51
CA HIS A 311 -16.26 15.39 -3.10
C HIS A 311 -17.55 14.58 -2.83
N GLY A 312 -18.25 14.89 -1.73
CA GLY A 312 -19.56 14.32 -1.36
C GLY A 312 -20.75 15.23 -1.73
N GLY A 313 -21.96 14.67 -1.79
CA GLY A 313 -23.19 15.44 -2.08
C GLY A 313 -23.31 15.95 -3.52
N SER A 314 -24.21 16.92 -3.74
CA SER A 314 -24.54 17.50 -5.05
C SER A 314 -23.34 18.09 -5.79
N LEU A 315 -23.26 17.86 -7.11
CA LEU A 315 -22.22 18.41 -7.98
C LEU A 315 -22.24 19.94 -8.05
N SER A 316 -23.41 20.56 -7.91
CA SER A 316 -23.54 22.03 -7.93
C SER A 316 -22.73 22.73 -6.85
N LYS A 317 -22.43 22.04 -5.74
CA LYS A 317 -21.57 22.58 -4.66
C LYS A 317 -20.09 22.60 -5.03
N HIS A 318 -19.68 21.86 -6.06
CA HIS A 318 -18.28 21.60 -6.42
C HIS A 318 -17.87 22.20 -7.77
N VAL A 319 -18.69 23.05 -8.37
CA VAL A 319 -18.42 23.67 -9.70
C VAL A 319 -18.77 25.15 -9.64
N GLN A 320 -17.92 25.99 -10.23
CA GLN A 320 -18.14 27.44 -10.22
C GLN A 320 -19.25 27.87 -11.20
N ASN A 321 -19.20 27.40 -12.44
CA ASN A 321 -20.16 27.71 -13.52
C ASN A 321 -21.23 26.61 -13.70
N TRP A 322 -21.87 26.19 -12.60
CA TRP A 322 -22.78 25.03 -12.60
C TRP A 322 -23.97 25.18 -13.57
N GLU A 323 -24.59 26.36 -13.66
CA GLU A 323 -25.74 26.59 -14.55
C GLU A 323 -25.40 26.37 -16.02
N GLU A 324 -24.19 26.78 -16.43
CA GLU A 324 -23.69 26.62 -17.79
C GLU A 324 -23.43 25.14 -18.10
N VAL A 325 -22.82 24.41 -17.15
CA VAL A 325 -22.59 22.96 -17.25
C VAL A 325 -23.90 22.19 -17.35
N MET A 326 -24.87 22.55 -16.50
CA MET A 326 -26.21 21.95 -16.52
C MET A 326 -26.89 22.19 -17.87
N THR A 327 -26.85 23.42 -18.38
CA THR A 327 -27.42 23.78 -19.69
C THR A 327 -26.75 23.02 -20.82
N THR A 328 -25.42 22.88 -20.78
CA THR A 328 -24.63 22.18 -21.80
C THR A 328 -24.94 20.69 -21.86
N LEU A 329 -25.20 20.05 -20.72
CA LEU A 329 -25.45 18.60 -20.66
C LEU A 329 -26.93 18.23 -20.83
N LYS A 330 -27.86 19.16 -20.60
CA LYS A 330 -29.30 18.92 -20.73
C LYS A 330 -29.66 18.55 -22.17
N GLY A 331 -30.44 17.49 -22.35
CA GLY A 331 -30.81 16.96 -23.66
C GLY A 331 -29.71 16.14 -24.36
N THR A 332 -28.59 15.90 -23.69
CA THR A 332 -27.49 15.07 -24.23
C THR A 332 -27.49 13.67 -23.60
N ASN A 333 -26.74 12.73 -24.18
CA ASN A 333 -26.52 11.40 -23.61
C ASN A 333 -25.80 11.41 -22.25
N PHE A 334 -25.30 12.57 -21.81
CA PHE A 334 -24.59 12.77 -20.55
C PHE A 334 -25.43 13.50 -19.49
N GLU A 335 -26.70 13.81 -19.77
CA GLU A 335 -27.60 14.50 -18.83
C GLU A 335 -27.71 13.74 -17.50
N ASN A 336 -27.70 12.41 -17.54
CA ASN A 336 -27.76 11.55 -16.36
C ASN A 336 -26.63 11.81 -15.34
N PHE A 337 -25.49 12.38 -15.75
CA PHE A 337 -24.39 12.72 -14.85
C PHE A 337 -24.71 13.88 -13.91
N LEU A 338 -25.72 14.70 -14.23
CA LEU A 338 -26.20 15.80 -13.38
C LEU A 338 -26.90 15.29 -12.11
N HIS A 339 -27.51 14.11 -12.17
CA HIS A 339 -28.40 13.60 -11.12
C HIS A 339 -27.79 12.47 -10.28
N GLN A 340 -26.67 11.89 -10.70
CA GLN A 340 -26.03 10.80 -9.95
C GLN A 340 -25.23 11.32 -8.75
N GLU A 341 -25.71 11.03 -7.54
CA GLU A 341 -25.12 11.51 -6.28
C GLU A 341 -23.85 10.76 -5.82
N PHE A 342 -23.58 9.55 -6.35
CA PHE A 342 -22.49 8.68 -5.90
C PHE A 342 -21.28 8.73 -6.82
#